data_AF-A0A3M9XUT9-F1
#
_entry.id   AF-A0A3M9XUT9-F1
#
_cell.length_a   1.000
_cell.length_b   1.000
_cell.length_c   1.000
_cell.angle_alpha   90.00
_cell.angle_beta   90.00
_cell.angle_gamma   90.00
#
_symmetry.space_group_name_H-M   'P 1'
#
loop_
_entity.id
_entity.type
_entity.pdbx_description
1 polymer ?
#
loop_
_entity_poly.entity_id
_entity_poly.type
_entity_poly.pdbx_seq_one_letter_code
_entity_poly.pdbx_strand_id
1 'polypeptide(L)'
;MAQFTESPSLPLSLCQLARRANPLPDDLSEQLTRFLRATALEGMEQAEILASALSMNAYPPGMHGFPPAKVYSELYEDKLRPPTAGIRVLDLGGVEAAKTMEFLRSIHRSISLIGTSLSDSFDVVLASNVGIFFALALFLEKWTLEDCKHHLRRLVRPKQSWIRSWSGTINFGKALKWELRDVRSVNQPALVIHTKRKLLSNAMAQSEADSTSLVELQRQYARRCDCLVQYNGGPISRVLVKQMANQLISSLFYIELAATPTFYRSPHACELVLRCRLAPGAALFGLLLRLCRGQAHFLYRGDELEYKRVRVCEENDLKAYQNWAAYECPLQVRAVSPACKIDIQIDGDGIDKGQHNTSHYISNCPYQLEDLVRDQGLHHCFGSPDHRPIRGRPIMSKQAQHSPNPAAPGNTEKGSILQQLNALQCTVGQVMQSQQRFQDGLTTES
;
A
#
# COMPACT_ATOMS: atom_id res chain seq x y z
N MET A 1 12.44 7.36 -38.59
CA MET A 1 12.13 8.45 -37.64
C MET A 1 10.62 8.74 -37.61
N ALA A 2 9.79 7.73 -37.34
CA ALA A 2 8.33 7.89 -37.25
C ALA A 2 7.79 6.85 -36.26
N GLN A 3 7.94 7.10 -34.97
CA GLN A 3 7.28 6.35 -33.89
C GLN A 3 7.25 7.13 -32.55
N PHE A 4 7.57 8.43 -32.55
CA PHE A 4 7.68 9.25 -31.33
C PHE A 4 6.39 10.01 -30.97
N THR A 5 5.25 9.70 -31.60
CA THR A 5 4.00 10.43 -31.37
C THR A 5 2.81 9.48 -31.21
N GLU A 6 2.86 8.62 -30.22
CA GLU A 6 1.65 8.03 -29.62
C GLU A 6 1.78 8.16 -28.10
N SER A 7 0.92 9.01 -27.50
CA SER A 7 0.77 9.30 -26.05
C SER A 7 1.67 10.40 -25.43
N PRO A 8 1.29 11.70 -25.51
CA PRO A 8 2.03 12.79 -24.88
C PRO A 8 1.65 13.05 -23.40
N SER A 9 1.30 12.04 -22.60
CA SER A 9 0.78 12.28 -21.23
C SER A 9 1.44 11.52 -20.08
N LEU A 10 2.49 10.72 -20.33
CA LEU A 10 3.28 10.07 -19.28
C LEU A 10 4.74 10.51 -19.34
N PRO A 11 5.37 10.90 -18.21
CA PRO A 11 6.79 11.20 -18.17
C PRO A 11 7.61 10.03 -18.71
N LEU A 12 8.57 10.31 -19.59
CA LEU A 12 9.45 9.29 -20.16
C LEU A 12 10.33 8.67 -19.05
N SER A 13 10.07 7.43 -18.66
CA SER A 13 10.97 6.69 -17.75
C SER A 13 12.14 6.08 -18.52
N LEU A 14 13.34 6.61 -18.29
CA LEU A 14 14.58 6.04 -18.81
C LEU A 14 14.87 4.65 -18.23
N CYS A 15 14.43 4.35 -17.01
CA CYS A 15 14.57 3.00 -16.43
C CYS A 15 13.71 1.99 -17.18
N GLN A 16 12.45 2.32 -17.45
CA GLN A 16 11.53 1.45 -18.22
C GLN A 16 12.02 1.28 -19.66
N LEU A 17 12.52 2.34 -20.29
CA LEU A 17 13.12 2.26 -21.63
C LEU A 17 14.37 1.37 -21.66
N ALA A 18 15.26 1.49 -20.68
CA ALA A 18 16.45 0.63 -20.57
C ALA A 18 16.08 -0.85 -20.41
N ARG A 19 14.88 -1.14 -19.90
CA ARG A 19 14.33 -2.48 -19.76
C ARG A 19 13.48 -2.94 -20.94
N ARG A 20 13.32 -2.15 -22.01
CA ARG A 20 12.48 -2.51 -23.15
C ARG A 20 12.86 -3.85 -23.80
N ALA A 21 14.16 -4.17 -23.83
CA ALA A 21 14.68 -5.43 -24.37
C ALA A 21 14.66 -6.59 -23.37
N ASN A 22 14.45 -6.31 -22.08
CA ASN A 22 14.34 -7.30 -21.00
C ASN A 22 13.28 -6.84 -19.98
N PRO A 23 11.99 -6.82 -20.36
CA PRO A 23 10.94 -6.33 -19.50
C PRO A 23 10.76 -7.25 -18.29
N LEU A 24 10.17 -6.72 -17.22
CA LEU A 24 9.74 -7.58 -16.12
C LEU A 24 8.58 -8.45 -16.58
N PRO A 25 8.52 -9.73 -16.16
CA PRO A 25 7.35 -10.56 -16.39
C PRO A 25 6.09 -9.86 -15.88
N ASP A 26 5.01 -9.91 -16.66
CA ASP A 26 3.73 -9.33 -16.26
C ASP A 26 3.10 -10.11 -15.09
N ASP A 27 3.41 -11.40 -15.02
CA ASP A 27 3.04 -12.32 -13.93
C ASP A 27 4.08 -12.35 -12.80
N LEU A 28 5.00 -11.38 -12.71
CA LEU A 28 6.07 -11.37 -11.68
C LEU A 28 5.51 -11.55 -10.26
N SER A 29 4.41 -10.87 -9.93
CA SER A 29 3.72 -11.01 -8.65
C SER A 29 3.26 -12.45 -8.41
N GLU A 30 2.73 -13.12 -9.45
CA GLU A 30 2.31 -14.52 -9.38
C GLU A 30 3.49 -15.49 -9.31
N GLN A 31 4.61 -15.21 -9.98
CA GLN A 31 5.83 -16.02 -9.91
C GLN A 31 6.47 -15.96 -8.53
N LEU A 32 6.58 -14.75 -7.96
CA LEU A 32 7.03 -14.54 -6.58
C LEU A 32 6.08 -15.23 -5.60
N THR A 33 4.77 -15.15 -5.86
CA THR A 33 3.73 -15.86 -5.10
C THR A 33 3.94 -17.37 -5.12
N ARG A 34 4.18 -17.98 -6.30
CA ARG A 34 4.43 -19.42 -6.44
C ARG A 34 5.70 -19.84 -5.72
N PHE A 35 6.76 -19.05 -5.79
CA PHE A 35 8.02 -19.30 -5.07
C PHE A 35 7.82 -19.27 -3.56
N LEU A 36 7.14 -18.24 -3.03
CA LEU A 36 6.85 -18.12 -1.60
C LEU A 36 6.01 -19.29 -1.09
N ARG A 37 5.00 -19.73 -1.86
CA ARG A 37 4.22 -20.94 -1.55
C ARG A 37 5.09 -22.19 -1.48
N ALA A 38 5.91 -22.42 -2.50
CA ALA A 38 6.74 -23.62 -2.60
C ALA A 38 7.77 -23.72 -1.47
N THR A 39 8.25 -22.57 -0.98
CA THR A 39 9.34 -22.50 0.02
C THR A 39 8.85 -22.26 1.44
N ALA A 40 7.54 -22.02 1.67
CA ALA A 40 6.97 -21.73 2.99
C ALA A 40 7.09 -22.89 3.99
N LEU A 41 7.26 -24.11 3.48
CA LEU A 41 7.37 -25.33 4.28
C LEU A 41 8.80 -25.57 4.80
N GLU A 42 9.80 -24.80 4.34
CA GLU A 42 11.22 -25.11 4.56
C GLU A 42 11.92 -24.16 5.56
N GLY A 43 11.23 -23.18 6.13
CA GLY A 43 11.80 -22.28 7.15
C GLY A 43 12.96 -21.39 6.64
N MET A 44 13.09 -21.19 5.33
CA MET A 44 14.11 -20.34 4.72
C MET A 44 13.86 -18.84 4.96
N GLU A 45 14.93 -18.04 4.94
CA GLU A 45 14.89 -16.56 4.85
C GLU A 45 14.49 -16.10 3.44
N GLN A 46 13.25 -16.44 3.05
CA GLN A 46 12.68 -16.22 1.72
C GLN A 46 12.80 -14.78 1.23
N ALA A 47 12.68 -13.83 2.16
CA ALA A 47 12.73 -12.41 1.86
C ALA A 47 14.10 -11.99 1.33
N GLU A 48 15.20 -12.56 1.83
CA GLU A 48 16.56 -12.25 1.41
C GLU A 48 16.91 -12.86 0.05
N ILE A 49 16.45 -14.09 -0.19
CA ILE A 49 16.64 -14.79 -1.48
C ILE A 49 15.92 -14.03 -2.59
N LEU A 50 14.66 -13.67 -2.35
CA LEU A 50 13.87 -12.91 -3.32
C LEU A 50 14.37 -11.48 -3.50
N ALA A 51 14.80 -10.83 -2.41
CA ALA A 51 15.46 -9.54 -2.50
C ALA A 51 16.72 -9.60 -3.36
N SER A 52 17.55 -10.63 -3.19
CA SER A 52 18.73 -10.87 -4.02
C SER A 52 18.37 -11.18 -5.48
N ALA A 53 17.33 -11.99 -5.72
CA ALA A 53 16.87 -12.32 -7.07
C ALA A 53 16.33 -11.09 -7.81
N LEU A 54 15.50 -10.28 -7.15
CA LEU A 54 14.98 -9.03 -7.69
C LEU A 54 16.10 -8.00 -7.90
N SER A 55 17.11 -8.01 -7.04
CA SER A 55 18.32 -7.19 -7.16
C SER A 55 19.19 -7.58 -8.35
N MET A 56 19.43 -8.87 -8.58
CA MET A 56 20.10 -9.34 -9.78
C MET A 56 19.28 -9.07 -11.05
N ASN A 57 17.95 -9.22 -10.97
CA ASN A 57 17.08 -8.92 -12.10
C ASN A 57 17.04 -7.42 -12.42
N ALA A 58 17.11 -6.55 -11.41
CA ALA A 58 17.04 -5.10 -11.55
C ALA A 58 18.12 -4.53 -12.48
N TYR A 59 19.27 -5.20 -12.60
CA TYR A 59 20.41 -4.76 -13.39
C TYR A 59 20.94 -5.88 -14.30
N PRO A 60 20.22 -6.23 -15.38
CA PRO A 60 20.73 -7.19 -16.36
C PRO A 60 22.00 -6.65 -17.04
N PRO A 61 22.86 -7.53 -17.59
CA PRO A 61 24.08 -7.13 -18.28
C PRO A 61 23.82 -6.05 -19.34
N GLY A 62 24.57 -4.95 -19.28
CA GLY A 62 24.45 -3.81 -20.20
C GLY A 62 23.42 -2.75 -19.81
N MET A 63 22.67 -2.92 -18.72
CA MET A 63 21.78 -1.87 -18.22
C MET A 63 22.58 -0.72 -17.59
N HIS A 64 22.13 0.52 -17.81
CA HIS A 64 22.70 1.69 -17.15
C HIS A 64 22.56 1.60 -15.63
N GLY A 65 23.56 2.12 -14.90
CA GLY A 65 23.51 2.23 -13.45
C GLY A 65 22.48 3.27 -13.01
N PHE A 66 21.26 2.82 -12.72
CA PHE A 66 20.23 3.65 -12.09
C PHE A 66 20.25 3.47 -10.56
N PRO A 67 19.84 4.48 -9.78
CA PRO A 67 19.70 4.33 -8.33
C PRO A 67 18.72 3.19 -7.98
N PRO A 68 19.09 2.24 -7.09
CA PRO A 68 18.23 1.09 -6.76
C PRO A 68 16.84 1.45 -6.25
N ALA A 69 16.71 2.52 -5.45
CA ALA A 69 15.40 3.02 -5.02
C ALA A 69 14.51 3.43 -6.21
N LYS A 70 15.09 4.05 -7.24
CA LYS A 70 14.38 4.47 -8.46
C LYS A 70 14.00 3.28 -9.33
N VAL A 71 14.89 2.29 -9.44
CA VAL A 71 14.61 1.03 -10.14
C VAL A 71 13.48 0.27 -9.45
N TYR A 72 13.51 0.22 -8.12
CA TYR A 72 12.45 -0.41 -7.34
C TYR A 72 11.10 0.29 -7.53
N SER A 73 11.04 1.61 -7.36
CA SER A 73 9.79 2.37 -7.50
C SER A 73 9.20 2.29 -8.91
N GLU A 74 10.03 2.40 -9.96
CA GLU A 74 9.55 2.48 -11.34
C GLU A 74 9.25 1.13 -11.99
N LEU A 75 9.79 0.03 -11.44
CA LEU A 75 9.68 -1.30 -12.05
C LEU A 75 8.96 -2.32 -11.15
N TYR A 76 9.08 -2.23 -9.82
CA TYR A 76 8.63 -3.26 -8.90
C TYR A 76 7.52 -2.80 -7.94
N GLU A 77 7.50 -1.53 -7.50
CA GLU A 77 6.58 -1.04 -6.46
C GLU A 77 5.10 -1.20 -6.85
N ASP A 78 4.74 -0.78 -8.06
CA ASP A 78 3.37 -0.92 -8.61
C ASP A 78 2.96 -2.39 -8.79
N LYS A 79 3.94 -3.30 -8.99
CA LYS A 79 3.69 -4.75 -9.09
C LYS A 79 3.54 -5.43 -7.73
N LEU A 80 3.89 -4.74 -6.63
CA LEU A 80 3.92 -5.29 -5.27
C LEU A 80 2.86 -4.69 -4.33
N ARG A 81 2.35 -3.47 -4.59
CA ARG A 81 1.15 -2.95 -3.91
C ARG A 81 -0.10 -3.64 -4.49
N PRO A 82 -1.13 -3.96 -3.69
CA PRO A 82 -2.39 -4.37 -4.28
C PRO A 82 -2.88 -3.29 -5.26
N PRO A 83 -3.15 -3.64 -6.53
CA PRO A 83 -3.31 -2.68 -7.63
C PRO A 83 -4.41 -1.64 -7.37
N THR A 84 -5.41 -2.03 -6.59
CA THR A 84 -6.65 -1.29 -6.36
C THR A 84 -6.74 -0.69 -4.96
N ALA A 85 -5.74 -0.92 -4.10
CA ALA A 85 -5.62 -0.20 -2.85
C ALA A 85 -5.12 1.22 -3.13
N GLY A 86 -5.84 2.24 -2.67
CA GLY A 86 -5.43 3.63 -2.87
C GLY A 86 -4.48 4.13 -1.78
N ILE A 87 -4.15 5.41 -1.89
CA ILE A 87 -3.01 6.02 -1.17
C ILE A 87 -3.47 6.55 0.18
N ARG A 88 -2.72 6.24 1.24
CA ARG A 88 -2.91 6.80 2.59
C ARG A 88 -1.83 7.84 2.88
N VAL A 89 -2.24 9.05 3.20
CA VAL A 89 -1.35 10.21 3.37
C VAL A 89 -1.40 10.69 4.81
N LEU A 90 -0.23 10.87 5.40
CA LEU A 90 -0.04 11.57 6.66
C LEU A 90 0.53 12.96 6.39
N ASP A 91 -0.24 14.02 6.66
CA ASP A 91 0.24 15.41 6.55
C ASP A 91 0.45 15.99 7.95
N LEU A 92 1.73 16.10 8.34
CA LEU A 92 2.14 16.68 9.61
C LEU A 92 2.73 18.06 9.40
N GLY A 93 1.92 19.06 9.67
CA GLY A 93 2.35 20.40 9.99
C GLY A 93 2.21 20.69 11.48
N GLY A 94 2.24 21.98 11.81
CA GLY A 94 2.09 22.46 13.18
C GLY A 94 3.38 22.99 13.79
N VAL A 95 3.20 23.69 14.90
CA VAL A 95 4.24 24.48 15.57
C VAL A 95 4.60 23.94 16.96
N GLU A 96 3.74 23.11 17.56
CA GLU A 96 3.88 22.61 18.93
C GLU A 96 4.09 21.09 18.95
N ALA A 97 5.30 20.64 19.28
CA ALA A 97 5.67 19.23 19.29
C ALA A 97 4.79 18.38 20.23
N ALA A 98 4.43 18.92 21.40
CA ALA A 98 3.63 18.23 22.39
C ALA A 98 2.21 17.91 21.87
N LYS A 99 1.58 18.86 21.16
CA LYS A 99 0.25 18.64 20.57
C LYS A 99 0.31 17.68 19.38
N THR A 100 1.31 17.81 18.50
CA THR A 100 1.52 16.84 17.42
C THR A 100 1.73 15.41 17.96
N MET A 101 2.48 15.26 19.06
CA MET A 101 2.63 13.99 19.76
C MET A 101 1.30 13.45 20.30
N GLU A 102 0.50 14.30 20.95
CA GLU A 102 -0.82 13.94 21.48
C GLU A 102 -1.77 13.49 20.36
N PHE A 103 -1.75 14.18 19.23
CA PHE A 103 -2.52 13.82 18.04
C PHE A 103 -2.12 12.43 17.53
N LEU A 104 -0.82 12.20 17.29
CA LEU A 104 -0.31 10.91 16.79
C LEU A 104 -0.64 9.75 17.74
N ARG A 105 -0.53 9.96 19.07
CA ARG A 105 -0.96 8.95 20.06
C ARG A 105 -2.46 8.70 20.00
N SER A 106 -3.26 9.75 19.85
CA SER A 106 -4.72 9.63 19.83
C SER A 106 -5.18 8.84 18.61
N ILE A 107 -4.60 9.12 17.44
CA ILE A 107 -4.83 8.38 16.20
C ILE A 107 -4.36 6.92 16.33
N HIS A 108 -3.11 6.68 16.75
CA HIS A 108 -2.56 5.33 16.90
C HIS A 108 -3.39 4.46 17.86
N ARG A 109 -3.82 5.04 18.99
CA ARG A 109 -4.73 4.37 19.93
C ARG A 109 -6.11 4.10 19.32
N SER A 110 -6.69 5.07 18.62
CA SER A 110 -8.03 4.92 18.02
C SER A 110 -8.06 3.82 16.95
N ILE A 111 -6.98 3.67 16.19
CA ILE A 111 -6.83 2.61 15.19
C ILE A 111 -6.75 1.23 15.86
N SER A 112 -6.11 1.12 17.04
CA SER A 112 -6.05 -0.10 17.89
C SER A 112 -5.56 -1.35 17.15
N LEU A 113 -4.58 -1.21 16.27
CA LEU A 113 -3.94 -2.35 15.61
C LEU A 113 -2.77 -2.85 16.46
N ILE A 114 -2.98 -4.00 17.11
CA ILE A 114 -1.97 -4.61 17.98
C ILE A 114 -0.76 -5.00 17.12
N GLY A 115 0.43 -4.60 17.56
CA GLY A 115 1.70 -5.01 16.95
C GLY A 115 2.11 -4.26 15.68
N THR A 116 1.35 -3.25 15.23
CA THR A 116 1.74 -2.42 14.07
C THR A 116 2.35 -1.10 14.50
N SER A 117 3.43 -0.68 13.84
CA SER A 117 3.93 0.68 13.98
C SER A 117 2.98 1.65 13.30
N LEU A 118 2.96 2.91 13.75
CA LEU A 118 2.23 3.96 13.03
C LEU A 118 2.80 4.17 11.62
N SER A 119 4.07 3.82 11.41
CA SER A 119 4.73 4.01 10.12
C SER A 119 4.20 3.10 9.01
N ASP A 120 3.63 1.95 9.36
CA ASP A 120 3.08 0.96 8.40
C ASP A 120 1.68 1.37 7.87
N SER A 121 1.09 2.39 8.49
CA SER A 121 -0.26 2.86 8.17
C SER A 121 -0.32 3.85 7.02
N PHE A 122 0.82 4.35 6.53
CA PHE A 122 0.86 5.43 5.55
C PHE A 122 1.75 5.08 4.38
N ASP A 123 1.34 5.53 3.20
CA ASP A 123 2.06 5.34 1.94
C ASP A 123 2.83 6.61 1.56
N VAL A 124 2.36 7.77 2.02
CA VAL A 124 2.98 9.09 1.82
C VAL A 124 2.98 9.85 3.14
N VAL A 125 4.09 10.52 3.44
CA VAL A 125 4.23 11.41 4.60
C VAL A 125 4.67 12.78 4.13
N LEU A 126 3.81 13.78 4.30
CA LEU A 126 4.13 15.18 4.08
C LEU A 126 4.48 15.80 5.44
N ALA A 127 5.63 16.46 5.51
CA ALA A 127 6.14 16.98 6.77
C ALA A 127 6.67 18.41 6.63
N SER A 128 6.21 19.27 7.53
CA SER A 128 6.70 20.65 7.65
C SER A 128 6.84 21.07 9.12
N ASN A 129 7.66 22.09 9.38
CA ASN A 129 7.88 22.62 10.73
C ASN A 129 8.24 21.51 11.75
N VAL A 130 7.48 21.38 12.86
CA VAL A 130 7.73 20.34 13.87
C VAL A 130 7.36 18.94 13.38
N GLY A 131 6.52 18.83 12.36
CA GLY A 131 6.18 17.55 11.71
C GLY A 131 7.39 16.87 11.09
N ILE A 132 8.42 17.63 10.68
CA ILE A 132 9.68 17.08 10.16
C ILE A 132 10.37 16.21 11.20
N PHE A 133 10.37 16.59 12.48
CA PHE A 133 10.95 15.77 13.55
C PHE A 133 10.27 14.40 13.62
N PHE A 134 8.93 14.37 13.63
CA PHE A 134 8.18 13.12 13.70
C PHE A 134 8.35 12.29 12.42
N ALA A 135 8.41 12.94 11.27
CA ALA A 135 8.60 12.24 10.01
C ALA A 135 9.96 11.54 9.95
N LEU A 136 11.03 12.22 10.36
CA LEU A 136 12.37 11.62 10.46
C LEU A 136 12.42 10.53 11.54
N ALA A 137 11.95 10.84 12.76
CA ALA A 137 12.00 9.88 13.86
C ALA A 137 11.20 8.60 13.56
N LEU A 138 9.95 8.72 13.11
CA LEU A 138 9.07 7.56 12.93
C LEU A 138 9.37 6.78 11.64
N PHE A 139 9.73 7.45 10.55
CA PHE A 139 9.79 6.82 9.23
C PHE A 139 11.21 6.57 8.73
N LEU A 140 12.16 7.43 9.05
CA LEU A 140 13.58 7.23 8.75
C LEU A 140 14.27 6.40 9.85
N GLU A 141 14.16 6.82 11.12
CA GLU A 141 14.84 6.15 12.24
C GLU A 141 14.03 4.99 12.87
N LYS A 142 12.78 4.81 12.45
CA LYS A 142 11.86 3.78 12.97
C LYS A 142 11.66 3.83 14.50
N TRP A 143 11.73 5.03 15.09
CA TRP A 143 11.45 5.25 16.51
C TRP A 143 10.00 4.93 16.84
N THR A 144 9.75 4.48 18.07
CA THR A 144 8.39 4.38 18.59
C THR A 144 7.85 5.75 19.00
N LEU A 145 6.54 5.82 19.22
CA LEU A 145 5.93 7.02 19.81
C LEU A 145 6.49 7.32 21.22
N GLU A 146 6.83 6.32 22.02
CA GLU A 146 7.40 6.59 23.35
C GLU A 146 8.85 7.11 23.26
N ASP A 147 9.63 6.66 22.28
CA ASP A 147 10.95 7.24 22.00
C ASP A 147 10.82 8.71 21.59
N CYS A 148 9.91 9.02 20.65
CA CYS A 148 9.62 10.40 20.26
C CYS A 148 9.26 11.27 21.46
N LYS A 149 8.40 10.75 22.36
CA LYS A 149 8.00 11.43 23.61
C LYS A 149 9.19 11.69 24.53
N HIS A 150 10.09 10.72 24.70
CA HIS A 150 11.30 10.88 25.51
C HIS A 150 12.14 12.08 25.03
N HIS A 151 12.25 12.25 23.71
CA HIS A 151 13.05 13.30 23.09
C HIS A 151 12.35 14.68 23.02
N LEU A 152 11.04 14.79 23.29
CA LEU A 152 10.32 16.07 23.25
C LEU A 152 10.92 17.15 24.15
N ARG A 153 11.41 16.79 25.34
CA ARG A 153 12.02 17.76 26.28
C ARG A 153 13.35 18.33 25.78
N ARG A 154 14.01 17.60 24.87
CA ARG A 154 15.28 17.99 24.26
C ARG A 154 15.09 18.77 22.97
N LEU A 155 13.85 18.82 22.45
CA LEU A 155 13.48 19.70 21.36
C LEU A 155 13.64 21.13 21.83
N VAL A 156 14.58 21.84 21.23
CA VAL A 156 14.68 23.28 21.42
C VAL A 156 13.46 23.88 20.66
N ARG A 157 12.93 25.05 21.08
CA ARG A 157 11.83 25.74 20.34
C ARG A 157 12.23 26.17 18.92
N PRO A 158 11.63 25.64 17.83
CA PRO A 158 11.99 25.91 16.42
C PRO A 158 12.37 27.37 16.14
N LYS A 159 13.66 27.75 16.24
CA LYS A 159 14.05 29.07 15.73
C LYS A 159 14.02 28.98 14.21
N GLN A 160 13.50 30.02 13.56
CA GLN A 160 13.44 30.16 12.10
C GLN A 160 14.76 29.87 11.35
N SER A 161 15.90 29.90 12.05
CA SER A 161 17.25 29.65 11.54
C SER A 161 17.71 28.19 11.57
N TRP A 162 16.92 27.23 12.04
CA TRP A 162 17.38 25.84 12.25
C TRP A 162 17.31 24.92 11.04
N ILE A 163 16.66 25.38 9.99
CA ILE A 163 16.76 24.78 8.68
C ILE A 163 17.83 25.57 7.92
N ARG A 164 19.10 25.45 8.31
CA ARG A 164 20.22 25.86 7.45
C ARG A 164 20.39 24.78 6.37
N SER A 165 19.43 24.73 5.44
CA SER A 165 19.35 23.74 4.36
C SER A 165 20.58 23.72 3.45
N TRP A 166 21.44 24.75 3.53
CA TRP A 166 22.69 24.82 2.78
C TRP A 166 23.69 23.70 3.12
N SER A 167 23.66 23.18 4.35
CA SER A 167 24.54 22.07 4.76
C SER A 167 24.00 20.69 4.44
N GLY A 168 22.73 20.58 4.03
CA GLY A 168 22.07 19.28 3.90
C GLY A 168 21.67 18.66 5.24
N THR A 169 21.68 19.41 6.35
CA THR A 169 21.40 18.88 7.69
C THR A 169 20.28 19.63 8.42
N ILE A 170 19.48 18.92 9.22
CA ILE A 170 18.49 19.51 10.13
C ILE A 170 18.85 19.19 11.58
N ASN A 171 18.65 20.16 12.48
CA ASN A 171 18.95 20.03 13.90
C ASN A 171 17.76 20.51 14.76
N PHE A 172 17.31 19.64 15.67
CA PHE A 172 16.24 19.89 16.63
C PHE A 172 16.71 20.04 18.09
N GLY A 173 18.01 19.88 18.35
CA GLY A 173 18.60 19.98 19.68
C GLY A 173 19.93 19.23 19.79
N LYS A 174 20.51 19.25 21.00
CA LYS A 174 21.72 18.46 21.29
C LYS A 174 21.37 16.97 21.09
N ALA A 175 22.07 16.31 20.16
CA ALA A 175 21.87 14.92 19.73
C ALA A 175 20.60 14.63 18.90
N LEU A 176 19.92 15.64 18.36
CA LEU A 176 18.79 15.46 17.43
C LEU A 176 19.13 16.08 16.08
N LYS A 177 20.05 15.44 15.36
CA LYS A 177 20.63 15.93 14.11
C LYS A 177 20.48 14.85 13.03
N TRP A 178 19.97 15.23 11.87
CA TRP A 178 19.76 14.35 10.72
C TRP A 178 20.35 14.94 9.45
N GLU A 179 21.02 14.11 8.66
CA GLU A 179 21.42 14.49 7.31
C GLU A 179 20.25 14.24 6.36
N LEU A 180 19.78 15.30 5.70
CA LEU A 180 18.64 15.27 4.79
C LEU A 180 18.84 14.40 3.56
N ARG A 181 20.10 14.09 3.20
CA ARG A 181 20.40 13.13 2.13
C ARG A 181 19.90 11.73 2.47
N ASP A 182 19.84 11.39 3.76
CA ASP A 182 19.40 10.08 4.25
C ASP A 182 17.89 9.89 4.03
N VAL A 183 17.13 10.97 3.82
CA VAL A 183 15.73 10.87 3.40
C VAL A 183 15.62 10.05 2.11
N ARG A 184 16.58 10.21 1.18
CA ARG A 184 16.58 9.48 -0.10
C ARG A 184 16.82 7.97 0.06
N SER A 185 17.34 7.52 1.20
CA SER A 185 17.47 6.08 1.50
C SER A 185 16.24 5.51 2.19
N VAL A 186 15.18 6.28 2.43
CA VAL A 186 13.91 5.70 2.88
C VAL A 186 13.26 4.99 1.69
N ASN A 187 12.97 3.70 1.82
CA ASN A 187 12.24 2.95 0.78
C ASN A 187 10.75 3.30 0.80
N GLN A 188 10.11 3.10 1.95
CA GLN A 188 8.71 3.46 2.18
C GLN A 188 8.51 3.99 3.60
N PRO A 189 7.56 4.93 3.79
CA PRO A 189 6.70 5.57 2.77
C PRO A 189 7.43 6.60 1.90
N ALA A 190 6.72 7.14 0.89
CA ALA A 190 7.16 8.35 0.20
C ALA A 190 7.18 9.53 1.18
N LEU A 191 8.37 9.92 1.59
CA LEU A 191 8.64 10.93 2.59
C LEU A 191 8.97 12.26 1.91
N VAL A 192 8.10 13.25 2.09
CA VAL A 192 8.25 14.61 1.56
C VAL A 192 8.46 15.59 2.71
N ILE A 193 9.68 16.14 2.78
CA ILE A 193 10.08 17.11 3.79
C ILE A 193 10.12 18.49 3.15
N HIS A 194 9.21 19.36 3.59
CA HIS A 194 9.17 20.74 3.17
C HIS A 194 9.78 21.66 4.22
N THR A 195 10.87 22.28 3.81
CA THR A 195 11.53 23.34 4.57
C THR A 195 11.20 24.69 3.95
N LYS A 196 11.50 25.81 4.64
CA LYS A 196 11.24 27.15 4.11
C LYS A 196 11.90 27.46 2.76
N ARG A 197 12.96 26.74 2.39
CA ARG A 197 13.78 27.04 1.21
C ARG A 197 13.79 25.93 0.17
N LYS A 198 13.38 24.72 0.55
CA LYS A 198 13.60 23.52 -0.25
C LYS A 198 12.60 22.44 0.10
N LEU A 199 12.13 21.73 -0.92
CA LEU A 199 11.41 20.49 -0.80
C LEU A 199 12.36 19.32 -1.07
N LEU A 200 12.27 18.30 -0.23
CA LEU A 200 13.05 17.08 -0.32
C LEU A 200 12.10 15.91 -0.33
N SER A 201 12.37 14.94 -1.20
CA SER A 201 11.56 13.75 -1.34
C SER A 201 12.45 12.57 -1.71
N ASN A 202 12.14 11.40 -1.18
CA ASN A 202 12.71 10.13 -1.63
C ASN A 202 12.01 9.60 -2.90
N ALA A 203 10.78 10.02 -3.15
CA ALA A 203 9.95 9.56 -4.27
C ALA A 203 9.97 10.49 -5.48
N MET A 204 10.67 11.64 -5.41
CA MET A 204 10.72 12.63 -6.49
C MET A 204 12.16 13.00 -6.87
N ALA A 205 12.37 13.28 -8.15
CA ALA A 205 13.63 13.86 -8.62
C ALA A 205 13.84 15.24 -8.00
N GLN A 206 15.10 15.63 -7.76
CA GLN A 206 15.38 16.94 -7.12
C GLN A 206 14.89 18.11 -7.99
N SER A 207 15.02 18.02 -9.31
CA SER A 207 14.54 19.05 -10.24
C SER A 207 13.03 19.26 -10.16
N GLU A 208 12.28 18.19 -9.98
CA GLU A 208 10.83 18.23 -9.78
C GLU A 208 10.51 18.90 -8.43
N ALA A 209 11.13 18.41 -7.35
CA ALA A 209 10.96 18.94 -6.01
C ALA A 209 11.27 20.45 -5.90
N ASP A 210 12.28 20.94 -6.61
CA ASP A 210 12.65 22.36 -6.60
C ASP A 210 11.61 23.25 -7.32
N SER A 211 10.83 22.68 -8.23
CA SER A 211 9.77 23.38 -8.97
C SER A 211 8.39 23.30 -8.32
N THR A 212 8.18 22.38 -7.37
CA THR A 212 6.86 22.10 -6.78
C THR A 212 6.69 22.75 -5.40
N SER A 213 5.55 23.43 -5.20
CA SER A 213 5.20 23.95 -3.88
C SER A 213 4.54 22.88 -2.98
N LEU A 214 4.74 22.96 -1.66
CA LEU A 214 4.07 22.03 -0.73
C LEU A 214 2.54 22.08 -0.86
N VAL A 215 1.98 23.26 -1.09
CA VAL A 215 0.52 23.44 -1.24
C VAL A 215 0.00 22.70 -2.47
N GLU A 216 0.76 22.71 -3.56
CA GLU A 216 0.42 21.98 -4.78
C GLU A 216 0.46 20.46 -4.56
N LEU A 217 1.49 19.95 -3.89
CA LEU A 217 1.58 18.53 -3.50
C LEU A 217 0.45 18.13 -2.57
N GLN A 218 0.15 18.93 -1.55
CA GLN A 218 -0.98 18.69 -0.65
C GLN A 218 -2.29 18.61 -1.44
N ARG A 219 -2.52 19.51 -2.40
CA ARG A 219 -3.70 19.45 -3.27
C ARG A 219 -3.71 18.22 -4.18
N GLN A 220 -2.56 17.85 -4.74
CA GLN A 220 -2.43 16.68 -5.60
C GLN A 220 -2.74 15.40 -4.83
N TYR A 221 -2.15 15.22 -3.65
CA TYR A 221 -2.39 14.06 -2.80
C TYR A 221 -3.81 14.05 -2.24
N ALA A 222 -4.35 15.19 -1.80
CA ALA A 222 -5.74 15.27 -1.33
C ALA A 222 -6.77 14.87 -2.41
N ARG A 223 -6.44 14.98 -3.70
CA ARG A 223 -7.29 14.53 -4.81
C ARG A 223 -7.13 13.06 -5.17
N ARG A 224 -6.03 12.43 -4.75
CA ARG A 224 -5.63 11.07 -5.16
C ARG A 224 -5.62 10.06 -4.02
N CYS A 225 -5.73 10.51 -2.77
CA CYS A 225 -5.66 9.66 -1.60
C CYS A 225 -7.06 9.20 -1.17
N ASP A 226 -7.13 7.98 -0.67
CA ASP A 226 -8.32 7.45 0.01
C ASP A 226 -8.44 7.98 1.44
N CYS A 227 -7.29 8.23 2.06
CA CYS A 227 -7.21 8.67 3.45
C CYS A 227 -6.17 9.76 3.59
N LEU A 228 -6.60 10.91 4.11
CA LEU A 228 -5.73 12.02 4.49
C LEU A 228 -5.84 12.23 6.01
N VAL A 229 -4.82 11.82 6.74
CA VAL A 229 -4.68 12.12 8.16
C VAL A 229 -3.81 13.36 8.28
N GLN A 230 -4.44 14.49 8.60
CA GLN A 230 -3.77 15.79 8.61
C GLN A 230 -3.81 16.45 9.99
N TYR A 231 -2.67 16.96 10.44
CA TYR A 231 -2.60 17.78 11.65
C TYR A 231 -1.63 18.94 11.48
N ASN A 232 -2.18 20.16 11.47
CA ASN A 232 -1.41 21.40 11.23
C ASN A 232 -1.45 22.36 12.43
N GLY A 233 -1.60 21.85 13.65
CA GLY A 233 -1.63 22.66 14.88
C GLY A 233 -3.01 23.14 15.33
N GLY A 234 -4.08 22.57 14.77
CA GLY A 234 -5.46 22.83 15.21
C GLY A 234 -5.82 22.17 16.55
N PRO A 235 -7.04 22.41 17.05
CA PRO A 235 -7.55 21.74 18.25
C PRO A 235 -7.71 20.23 18.00
N ILE A 236 -7.32 19.42 18.97
CA ILE A 236 -7.48 17.96 18.93
C ILE A 236 -8.80 17.63 19.62
N SER A 237 -9.80 17.18 18.86
CA SER A 237 -11.07 16.71 19.41
C SER A 237 -11.22 15.21 19.23
N ARG A 238 -11.97 14.57 20.13
CA ARG A 238 -12.28 13.13 20.00
C ARG A 238 -13.00 12.81 18.69
N VAL A 239 -13.86 13.72 18.22
CA VAL A 239 -14.59 13.57 16.95
C VAL A 239 -13.64 13.56 15.77
N LEU A 240 -12.70 14.51 15.70
CA LEU A 240 -11.71 14.59 14.62
C LEU A 240 -10.82 13.34 14.57
N VAL A 241 -10.29 12.93 15.73
CA VAL A 241 -9.43 11.74 15.85
C VAL A 241 -10.18 10.50 15.38
N LYS A 242 -11.44 10.35 15.79
CA LYS A 242 -12.29 9.22 15.43
C LYS A 242 -12.54 9.20 13.92
N GLN A 243 -12.96 10.31 13.32
CA GLN A 243 -13.15 10.43 11.87
C GLN A 243 -11.91 10.00 11.06
N MET A 244 -10.73 10.50 11.43
CA MET A 244 -9.48 10.14 10.76
C MET A 244 -9.10 8.67 10.97
N ALA A 245 -9.29 8.13 12.17
CA ALA A 245 -9.05 6.72 12.43
C ALA A 245 -9.97 5.82 11.59
N ASN A 246 -11.23 6.21 11.41
CA ASN A 246 -12.19 5.43 10.64
C ASN A 246 -11.88 5.46 9.15
N GLN A 247 -11.51 6.62 8.61
CA GLN A 247 -11.03 6.72 7.22
C GLN A 247 -9.83 5.81 7.02
N LEU A 248 -8.90 5.80 7.98
CA LEU A 248 -7.73 4.96 7.89
C LEU A 248 -8.07 3.47 7.98
N ILE A 249 -8.96 3.07 8.89
CA ILE A 249 -9.47 1.69 9.00
C ILE A 249 -10.17 1.26 7.71
N SER A 250 -11.01 2.13 7.14
CA SER A 250 -11.77 1.84 5.91
C SER A 250 -10.84 1.68 4.71
N SER A 251 -9.78 2.49 4.63
CA SER A 251 -8.72 2.39 3.61
C SER A 251 -7.84 1.14 3.73
N LEU A 252 -8.02 0.31 4.77
CA LEU A 252 -7.39 -1.00 4.84
C LEU A 252 -8.12 -2.01 3.95
N PHE A 253 -9.36 -1.75 3.55
CA PHE A 253 -10.13 -2.64 2.70
C PHE A 253 -10.12 -2.15 1.26
N TYR A 254 -10.01 -3.08 0.31
CA TYR A 254 -9.99 -2.80 -1.12
C TYR A 254 -10.65 -3.97 -1.87
N ILE A 255 -10.97 -3.77 -3.15
CA ILE A 255 -11.60 -4.80 -3.99
C ILE A 255 -10.73 -5.24 -5.15
N GLU A 256 -10.90 -6.49 -5.54
CA GLU A 256 -10.38 -7.05 -6.79
C GLU A 256 -11.51 -7.77 -7.52
N LEU A 257 -11.49 -7.73 -8.85
CA LEU A 257 -12.29 -8.60 -9.69
C LEU A 257 -11.71 -10.01 -9.67
N ALA A 258 -12.59 -11.01 -9.54
CA ALA A 258 -12.20 -12.41 -9.65
C ALA A 258 -11.85 -12.83 -11.09
N ALA A 259 -12.42 -12.13 -12.08
CA ALA A 259 -12.18 -12.34 -13.51
C ALA A 259 -12.54 -11.09 -14.32
N THR A 260 -12.04 -10.98 -15.55
CA THR A 260 -12.40 -9.90 -16.48
C THR A 260 -13.90 -9.94 -16.82
N PRO A 261 -14.67 -8.87 -16.57
CA PRO A 261 -16.09 -8.81 -16.89
C PRO A 261 -16.32 -8.92 -18.41
N THR A 262 -17.22 -9.81 -18.82
CA THR A 262 -17.58 -9.98 -20.23
C THR A 262 -19.02 -9.54 -20.46
N PHE A 263 -19.21 -8.32 -20.95
CA PHE A 263 -20.52 -7.67 -21.15
C PHE A 263 -21.34 -8.24 -22.34
N TYR A 264 -21.26 -9.55 -22.60
CA TYR A 264 -22.07 -10.21 -23.63
C TYR A 264 -23.56 -10.27 -23.28
N ARG A 265 -23.90 -10.19 -21.99
CA ARG A 265 -25.26 -10.09 -21.48
C ARG A 265 -25.31 -8.95 -20.47
N SER A 266 -26.26 -8.04 -20.66
CA SER A 266 -26.49 -6.92 -19.73
C SER A 266 -27.81 -7.12 -18.99
N PRO A 267 -27.84 -6.92 -17.66
CA PRO A 267 -26.70 -6.63 -16.80
C PRO A 267 -25.81 -7.86 -16.55
N HIS A 268 -24.51 -7.63 -16.44
CA HIS A 268 -23.50 -8.64 -16.10
C HIS A 268 -23.36 -8.75 -14.57
N ALA A 269 -23.20 -9.96 -14.07
CA ALA A 269 -22.87 -10.19 -12.66
C ALA A 269 -21.35 -10.21 -12.50
N CYS A 270 -20.80 -9.18 -11.87
CA CYS A 270 -19.37 -9.08 -11.58
C CYS A 270 -19.08 -9.71 -10.22
N GLU A 271 -18.17 -10.69 -10.20
CA GLU A 271 -17.65 -11.28 -8.98
C GLU A 271 -16.46 -10.46 -8.49
N LEU A 272 -16.59 -9.92 -7.28
CA LEU A 272 -15.59 -9.14 -6.59
C LEU A 272 -15.11 -9.91 -5.35
N VAL A 273 -13.88 -9.65 -4.94
CA VAL A 273 -13.34 -10.10 -3.65
C VAL A 273 -12.87 -8.89 -2.88
N LEU A 274 -13.51 -8.63 -1.74
CA LEU A 274 -13.00 -7.68 -0.75
C LEU A 274 -11.79 -8.30 -0.05
N ARG A 275 -10.73 -7.53 0.05
CA ARG A 275 -9.47 -7.90 0.71
C ARG A 275 -9.08 -6.86 1.75
N CYS A 276 -8.13 -7.22 2.63
CA CYS A 276 -7.54 -6.32 3.61
C CYS A 276 -6.03 -6.15 3.39
N ARG A 277 -5.52 -4.93 3.52
CA ARG A 277 -4.09 -4.58 3.40
C ARG A 277 -3.24 -5.14 4.55
N LEU A 278 -3.84 -5.43 5.71
CA LEU A 278 -3.11 -5.99 6.85
C LEU A 278 -2.75 -7.45 6.58
N ALA A 279 -1.49 -7.81 6.84
CA ALA A 279 -1.01 -9.19 6.80
C ALA A 279 -1.75 -10.10 7.80
N PRO A 280 -1.82 -11.42 7.55
CA PRO A 280 -2.41 -12.34 8.50
C PRO A 280 -1.57 -12.26 9.75
N GLY A 281 -2.23 -11.97 10.86
CA GLY A 281 -1.57 -11.18 11.87
C GLY A 281 -2.39 -11.05 13.14
N ALA A 282 -1.71 -10.79 14.26
CA ALA A 282 -2.35 -10.28 15.46
C ALA A 282 -3.07 -8.94 15.15
N ALA A 283 -2.50 -8.14 14.25
CA ALA A 283 -3.09 -6.89 13.78
C ALA A 283 -4.40 -7.11 13.02
N LEU A 284 -4.40 -7.98 12.00
CA LEU A 284 -5.60 -8.31 11.23
C LEU A 284 -6.66 -8.98 12.13
N PHE A 285 -6.27 -9.96 12.93
CA PHE A 285 -7.17 -10.63 13.87
C PHE A 285 -7.79 -9.63 14.86
N GLY A 286 -6.99 -8.74 15.44
CA GLY A 286 -7.47 -7.69 16.35
C GLY A 286 -8.47 -6.75 15.68
N LEU A 287 -8.21 -6.35 14.42
CA LEU A 287 -9.14 -5.56 13.62
C LEU A 287 -10.46 -6.29 13.39
N LEU A 288 -10.40 -7.52 12.87
CA LEU A 288 -11.58 -8.31 12.53
C LEU A 288 -12.41 -8.66 13.77
N LEU A 289 -11.75 -9.00 14.90
CA LEU A 289 -12.42 -9.21 16.17
C LEU A 289 -13.18 -7.96 16.63
N ARG A 290 -12.57 -6.77 16.49
CA ARG A 290 -13.23 -5.51 16.82
C ARG A 290 -14.45 -5.28 15.93
N LEU A 291 -14.30 -5.43 14.61
CA LEU A 291 -15.39 -5.23 13.64
C LEU A 291 -16.51 -6.26 13.81
N CYS A 292 -16.18 -7.52 14.08
CA CYS A 292 -17.13 -8.59 14.37
C CYS A 292 -17.95 -8.28 15.63
N ARG A 293 -17.30 -7.88 16.74
CA ARG A 293 -17.97 -7.44 17.98
C ARG A 293 -18.75 -6.12 17.82
N GLY A 294 -18.37 -5.31 16.83
CA GLY A 294 -19.11 -4.12 16.41
C GLY A 294 -20.30 -4.45 15.51
N GLN A 295 -20.44 -5.70 15.06
CA GLN A 295 -21.39 -6.11 14.03
C GLN A 295 -21.27 -5.23 12.78
N ALA A 296 -20.04 -4.95 12.36
CA ALA A 296 -19.74 -4.15 11.18
C ALA A 296 -20.25 -4.83 9.91
N HIS A 297 -20.72 -4.03 8.95
CA HIS A 297 -21.09 -4.50 7.63
C HIS A 297 -20.47 -3.66 6.53
N PHE A 298 -20.23 -4.29 5.38
CA PHE A 298 -20.08 -3.59 4.12
C PHE A 298 -21.46 -3.39 3.49
N LEU A 299 -21.70 -2.15 3.06
CA LEU A 299 -22.79 -1.74 2.19
C LEU A 299 -22.21 -1.63 0.79
N TYR A 300 -22.78 -2.34 -0.18
CA TYR A 300 -22.22 -2.37 -1.54
C TYR A 300 -23.29 -2.44 -2.63
N ARG A 301 -22.97 -1.88 -3.80
CA ARG A 301 -23.77 -1.97 -5.03
C ARG A 301 -22.93 -1.67 -6.27
N GLY A 302 -23.39 -2.14 -7.43
CA GLY A 302 -23.05 -1.59 -8.74
C GLY A 302 -24.22 -0.74 -9.23
N ASP A 303 -24.83 -1.13 -10.36
CA ASP A 303 -26.01 -0.46 -10.94
C ASP A 303 -27.34 -0.88 -10.27
N GLU A 304 -27.29 -1.65 -9.18
CA GLU A 304 -28.48 -1.91 -8.37
C GLU A 304 -29.02 -0.64 -7.69
N LEU A 305 -30.35 -0.55 -7.55
CA LEU A 305 -31.01 0.59 -6.89
C LEU A 305 -30.71 0.63 -5.39
N GLU A 306 -30.65 -0.54 -4.75
CA GLU A 306 -30.47 -0.68 -3.30
C GLU A 306 -29.09 -1.23 -2.96
N TYR A 307 -28.55 -0.79 -1.82
CA TYR A 307 -27.33 -1.37 -1.27
C TYR A 307 -27.61 -2.77 -0.75
N LYS A 308 -26.78 -3.72 -1.17
CA LYS A 308 -26.64 -5.00 -0.50
C LYS A 308 -25.81 -4.81 0.76
N ARG A 309 -25.99 -5.70 1.74
CA ARG A 309 -25.30 -5.66 3.02
C ARG A 309 -24.68 -7.02 3.31
N VAL A 310 -23.41 -7.03 3.73
CA VAL A 310 -22.69 -8.24 4.16
C VAL A 310 -21.91 -7.95 5.44
N ARG A 311 -21.88 -8.90 6.36
CA ARG A 311 -21.09 -8.79 7.60
C ARG A 311 -19.61 -8.76 7.26
N VAL A 312 -18.84 -7.88 7.89
CA VAL A 312 -17.38 -7.86 7.71
C VAL A 312 -16.77 -9.20 8.14
N CYS A 313 -17.19 -9.72 9.28
CA CYS A 313 -16.70 -11.00 9.82
C CYS A 313 -17.73 -11.58 10.78
N GLU A 314 -17.98 -12.89 10.71
CA GLU A 314 -18.77 -13.61 11.69
C GLU A 314 -17.90 -14.28 12.76
N GLU A 315 -18.47 -14.60 13.92
CA GLU A 315 -17.73 -15.25 15.01
C GLU A 315 -17.16 -16.61 14.59
N ASN A 316 -17.84 -17.30 13.68
CA ASN A 316 -17.39 -18.58 13.13
C ASN A 316 -16.13 -18.42 12.27
N ASP A 317 -15.97 -17.28 11.59
CA ASP A 317 -14.83 -17.00 10.72
C ASP A 317 -13.56 -16.65 11.51
N LEU A 318 -13.72 -16.15 12.75
CA LEU A 318 -12.58 -15.73 13.60
C LEU A 318 -11.57 -16.84 13.83
N LYS A 319 -11.99 -18.11 13.84
CA LYS A 319 -11.10 -19.27 13.97
C LYS A 319 -10.13 -19.40 12.80
N ALA A 320 -10.55 -19.08 11.56
CA ALA A 320 -9.68 -19.11 10.40
C ALA A 320 -8.57 -18.05 10.52
N TYR A 321 -8.91 -16.87 11.04
CA TYR A 321 -7.96 -15.77 11.23
C TYR A 321 -7.02 -15.97 12.43
N GLN A 322 -7.41 -16.76 13.43
CA GLN A 322 -6.48 -17.26 14.46
C GLN A 322 -5.39 -18.15 13.87
N ASN A 323 -5.69 -18.84 12.78
CA ASN A 323 -4.74 -19.65 12.02
C ASN A 323 -4.04 -18.83 10.92
N TRP A 324 -4.02 -17.50 11.04
CA TRP A 324 -3.29 -16.60 10.14
C TRP A 324 -3.76 -16.71 8.67
N ALA A 325 -5.07 -16.92 8.46
CA ALA A 325 -5.67 -16.72 7.14
C ALA A 325 -5.74 -15.23 6.79
N ALA A 326 -5.65 -14.90 5.49
CA ALA A 326 -5.91 -13.54 5.02
C ALA A 326 -7.41 -13.28 4.90
N TYR A 327 -7.77 -11.99 4.95
CA TYR A 327 -9.15 -11.56 4.80
C TYR A 327 -9.60 -11.60 3.34
N GLU A 328 -10.65 -12.37 3.07
CA GLU A 328 -11.34 -12.42 1.78
C GLU A 328 -12.85 -12.46 2.02
N CYS A 329 -13.60 -11.57 1.36
CA CYS A 329 -15.06 -11.57 1.39
C CYS A 329 -15.59 -11.45 -0.04
N PRO A 330 -16.12 -12.53 -0.63
CA PRO A 330 -16.65 -12.51 -1.99
C PRO A 330 -17.95 -11.71 -2.05
N LEU A 331 -18.08 -10.86 -3.05
CA LEU A 331 -19.25 -10.07 -3.35
C LEU A 331 -19.67 -10.25 -4.80
N GLN A 332 -20.96 -10.05 -5.07
CA GLN A 332 -21.47 -10.00 -6.43
C GLN A 332 -22.26 -8.71 -6.65
N VAL A 333 -21.90 -7.94 -7.68
CA VAL A 333 -22.60 -6.71 -8.10
C VAL A 333 -23.09 -6.83 -9.53
N ARG A 334 -24.15 -6.09 -9.87
CA ARG A 334 -24.65 -6.00 -11.25
C ARG A 334 -24.07 -4.78 -11.92
N ALA A 335 -23.50 -4.97 -13.11
CA ALA A 335 -22.98 -3.91 -13.96
C ALA A 335 -23.69 -3.93 -15.32
N VAL A 336 -24.24 -2.81 -15.76
CA VAL A 336 -24.88 -2.66 -17.08
C VAL A 336 -23.86 -2.33 -18.16
N SER A 337 -22.72 -1.72 -17.79
CA SER A 337 -21.62 -1.33 -18.68
C SER A 337 -20.28 -1.25 -17.93
N PRO A 338 -19.14 -1.14 -18.63
CA PRO A 338 -17.84 -0.87 -18.02
C PRO A 338 -17.77 0.43 -17.20
N ALA A 339 -18.66 1.39 -17.47
CA ALA A 339 -18.74 2.65 -16.72
C ALA A 339 -19.51 2.51 -15.39
N CYS A 340 -19.96 1.30 -15.03
CA CYS A 340 -20.61 1.01 -13.74
C CYS A 340 -19.73 1.50 -12.58
N LYS A 341 -20.35 2.19 -11.62
CA LYS A 341 -19.68 2.61 -10.38
C LYS A 341 -19.95 1.58 -9.28
N ILE A 342 -18.92 0.88 -8.89
CA ILE A 342 -18.94 -0.03 -7.75
C ILE A 342 -18.77 0.81 -6.49
N ASP A 343 -19.85 0.95 -5.74
CA ASP A 343 -19.92 1.71 -4.50
C ASP A 343 -19.84 0.75 -3.32
N ILE A 344 -18.81 0.88 -2.48
CA ILE A 344 -18.64 0.07 -1.28
C ILE A 344 -18.23 0.95 -0.10
N GLN A 345 -18.95 0.78 0.99
CA GLN A 345 -18.74 1.49 2.24
C GLN A 345 -18.79 0.51 3.41
N ILE A 346 -18.06 0.80 4.47
CA ILE A 346 -18.20 0.13 5.76
C ILE A 346 -19.09 0.97 6.68
N ASP A 347 -20.03 0.32 7.35
CA ASP A 347 -20.95 0.99 8.25
C ASP A 347 -20.25 1.51 9.52
N GLY A 348 -20.75 2.65 9.99
CA GLY A 348 -20.28 3.31 11.19
C GLY A 348 -20.69 2.58 12.46
N ASP A 349 -21.72 1.73 12.48
CA ASP A 349 -22.05 0.99 13.70
C ASP A 349 -20.93 0.00 14.11
N GLY A 350 -20.14 -0.46 13.12
CA GLY A 350 -18.98 -1.32 13.31
C GLY A 350 -17.67 -0.63 13.70
N ILE A 351 -17.49 0.64 13.32
CA ILE A 351 -16.29 1.45 13.58
C ILE A 351 -16.54 2.48 14.71
N ASP A 352 -17.76 3.01 14.74
CA ASP A 352 -18.29 4.11 15.53
C ASP A 352 -19.53 3.73 16.34
N LYS A 353 -19.32 2.94 17.40
CA LYS A 353 -20.39 2.66 18.38
C LYS A 353 -21.05 3.98 18.85
N GLY A 354 -22.35 4.15 18.52
CA GLY A 354 -23.17 5.28 18.95
C GLY A 354 -23.39 6.41 17.93
N GLN A 355 -22.86 6.30 16.70
CA GLN A 355 -23.25 7.19 15.60
C GLN A 355 -23.94 6.41 14.48
N HIS A 356 -25.24 6.19 14.69
CA HIS A 356 -26.10 5.60 13.66
C HIS A 356 -26.07 6.45 12.40
N ASN A 357 -26.04 5.78 11.24
CA ASN A 357 -26.10 6.38 9.90
C ASN A 357 -24.83 7.09 9.40
N THR A 358 -23.65 6.76 9.95
CA THR A 358 -22.37 7.11 9.35
C THR A 358 -21.84 5.91 8.55
N SER A 359 -21.18 6.16 7.43
CA SER A 359 -20.54 5.13 6.61
C SER A 359 -19.28 5.72 5.98
N HIS A 360 -18.31 4.86 5.70
CA HIS A 360 -17.01 5.27 5.17
C HIS A 360 -16.69 4.46 3.92
N TYR A 361 -16.31 5.12 2.83
CA TYR A 361 -15.84 4.43 1.63
C TYR A 361 -14.57 3.65 1.94
N ILE A 362 -14.47 2.46 1.34
CA ILE A 362 -13.22 1.71 1.28
C ILE A 362 -12.34 2.24 0.15
N SER A 363 -11.14 1.68 -0.04
CA SER A 363 -10.18 2.19 -1.03
C SER A 363 -10.76 2.38 -2.44
N ASN A 364 -10.50 3.55 -3.02
CA ASN A 364 -10.91 4.00 -4.35
C ASN A 364 -12.43 3.92 -4.65
N CYS A 365 -13.29 3.69 -3.65
CA CYS A 365 -14.73 3.62 -3.85
C CYS A 365 -15.40 5.01 -3.75
N PRO A 366 -16.39 5.34 -4.60
CA PRO A 366 -16.91 4.53 -5.70
C PRO A 366 -15.91 4.32 -6.85
N TYR A 367 -15.71 3.07 -7.24
CA TYR A 367 -14.71 2.64 -8.21
C TYR A 367 -15.40 2.43 -9.57
N GLN A 368 -14.91 3.06 -10.65
CA GLN A 368 -15.41 2.72 -11.98
C GLN A 368 -14.88 1.35 -12.39
N LEU A 369 -15.76 0.50 -12.91
CA LEU A 369 -15.39 -0.88 -13.25
C LEU A 369 -14.30 -0.95 -14.33
N GLU A 370 -14.31 -0.07 -15.31
CA GLU A 370 -13.24 0.04 -16.31
C GLU A 370 -11.89 0.44 -15.71
N ASP A 371 -11.89 1.33 -14.71
CA ASP A 371 -10.69 1.71 -13.98
C ASP A 371 -10.20 0.51 -13.14
N LEU A 372 -11.11 -0.25 -12.51
CA LEU A 372 -10.78 -1.46 -11.76
C LEU A 372 -10.12 -2.54 -12.64
N VAL A 373 -10.68 -2.78 -13.83
CA VAL A 373 -10.09 -3.70 -14.84
C VAL A 373 -8.72 -3.20 -15.31
N ARG A 374 -8.57 -1.89 -15.52
CA ARG A 374 -7.31 -1.27 -15.93
C ARG A 374 -6.26 -1.42 -14.84
N ASP A 375 -6.58 -1.04 -13.62
CA ASP A 375 -5.65 -1.02 -12.50
C ASP A 375 -5.19 -2.44 -12.12
N GLN A 376 -6.05 -3.46 -12.28
CA GLN A 376 -5.67 -4.87 -12.13
C GLN A 376 -4.93 -5.48 -13.34
N GLY A 377 -4.76 -4.76 -14.44
CA GLY A 377 -4.13 -5.30 -15.65
C GLY A 377 -4.96 -6.34 -16.41
N LEU A 378 -6.27 -6.46 -16.13
CA LEU A 378 -7.16 -7.49 -16.68
C LEU A 378 -7.49 -7.30 -18.18
N HIS A 379 -7.05 -6.20 -18.77
CA HIS A 379 -7.19 -5.85 -20.18
C HIS A 379 -6.07 -6.42 -21.06
N HIS A 380 -4.98 -6.93 -20.46
CA HIS A 380 -3.90 -7.58 -21.20
C HIS A 380 -4.35 -8.97 -21.68
N CYS A 381 -4.75 -9.06 -22.94
CA CYS A 381 -5.27 -10.28 -23.57
C CYS A 381 -4.19 -11.31 -23.96
N PHE A 382 -2.92 -11.06 -23.66
CA PHE A 382 -1.80 -11.99 -23.88
C PHE A 382 -0.92 -12.06 -22.63
N GLY A 383 -0.69 -13.28 -22.12
CA GLY A 383 0.20 -13.54 -20.98
C GLY A 383 -0.46 -13.97 -19.68
N SER A 384 -1.79 -14.01 -19.58
CA SER A 384 -2.48 -14.54 -18.39
C SER A 384 -2.60 -16.09 -18.41
N PRO A 385 -2.52 -16.78 -17.26
CA PRO A 385 -2.62 -18.25 -17.15
C PRO A 385 -3.99 -18.85 -17.51
N ASP A 386 -4.95 -18.04 -17.96
CA ASP A 386 -6.37 -18.41 -18.07
C ASP A 386 -6.67 -19.29 -19.29
N HIS A 387 -5.65 -19.82 -19.97
CA HIS A 387 -5.77 -20.97 -20.86
C HIS A 387 -6.07 -22.28 -20.10
N ARG A 388 -7.03 -22.27 -19.17
CA ARG A 388 -7.68 -23.51 -18.77
C ARG A 388 -8.67 -23.88 -19.88
N PRO A 389 -8.53 -25.05 -20.54
CA PRO A 389 -9.53 -25.49 -21.49
C PRO A 389 -10.87 -25.63 -20.75
N ILE A 390 -11.89 -24.96 -21.29
CA ILE A 390 -13.29 -25.07 -20.85
C ILE A 390 -13.66 -26.56 -20.89
N ARG A 391 -13.71 -27.23 -19.72
CA ARG A 391 -14.34 -28.55 -19.61
C ARG A 391 -15.84 -28.34 -19.78
N GLY A 392 -16.35 -28.59 -20.98
CA GLY A 392 -17.77 -28.42 -21.24
C GLY A 392 -18.25 -28.69 -22.65
N ARG A 393 -17.87 -29.82 -23.27
CA ARG A 393 -18.73 -30.49 -24.27
C ARG A 393 -18.66 -32.01 -24.10
N PRO A 394 -19.80 -32.72 -24.16
CA PRO A 394 -19.83 -34.17 -24.01
C PRO A 394 -19.40 -34.83 -25.32
N ILE A 395 -18.37 -35.67 -25.27
CA ILE A 395 -18.11 -36.68 -26.29
C ILE A 395 -18.40 -38.03 -25.64
N MET A 396 -19.26 -38.80 -26.29
CA MET A 396 -19.80 -40.08 -25.83
C MET A 396 -18.72 -41.17 -25.72
N SER A 397 -18.83 -41.98 -24.65
CA SER A 397 -18.32 -43.38 -24.48
C SER A 397 -16.79 -43.57 -24.45
N LYS A 398 -16.17 -44.41 -23.61
CA LYS A 398 -16.57 -45.67 -22.97
C LYS A 398 -15.95 -45.83 -21.56
N GLN A 399 -16.54 -46.74 -20.79
CA GLN A 399 -16.17 -47.22 -19.45
C GLN A 399 -14.70 -47.65 -19.31
N ALA A 400 -14.11 -47.39 -18.14
CA ALA A 400 -13.41 -48.39 -17.32
C ALA A 400 -13.27 -47.91 -15.87
N GLN A 401 -13.63 -48.79 -14.94
CA GLN A 401 -13.59 -48.63 -13.49
C GLN A 401 -12.16 -48.78 -12.95
N HIS A 402 -11.79 -47.97 -11.94
CA HIS A 402 -11.30 -48.41 -10.62
C HIS A 402 -10.73 -47.23 -9.80
N SER A 403 -11.25 -47.06 -8.59
CA SER A 403 -10.68 -46.29 -7.45
C SER A 403 -9.67 -47.19 -6.69
N PRO A 404 -8.80 -46.73 -5.74
CA PRO A 404 -9.06 -45.64 -4.76
C PRO A 404 -7.89 -44.73 -4.29
N ASN A 405 -8.25 -43.47 -3.96
CA ASN A 405 -7.66 -42.50 -2.97
C ASN A 405 -6.16 -42.08 -3.06
N PRO A 406 -5.71 -40.91 -2.51
CA PRO A 406 -6.21 -40.22 -1.31
C PRO A 406 -6.45 -38.69 -1.43
N ALA A 407 -6.94 -38.13 -0.33
CA ALA A 407 -7.41 -36.76 -0.10
C ALA A 407 -6.50 -35.63 -0.61
N ALA A 408 -7.12 -34.63 -1.23
CA ALA A 408 -6.50 -33.37 -1.60
C ALA A 408 -6.43 -32.40 -0.39
N PRO A 409 -5.30 -31.71 -0.16
CA PRO A 409 -5.23 -30.65 0.85
C PRO A 409 -6.02 -29.42 0.38
N GLY A 410 -6.71 -28.81 1.34
CA GLY A 410 -7.81 -27.86 1.16
C GLY A 410 -7.41 -26.42 0.81
N ASN A 411 -8.42 -25.69 0.33
CA ASN A 411 -8.43 -24.32 -0.18
C ASN A 411 -8.09 -23.21 0.85
N THR A 412 -7.00 -23.32 1.62
CA THR A 412 -6.60 -22.33 2.65
C THR A 412 -5.36 -21.48 2.30
N GLU A 413 -4.68 -21.75 1.18
CA GLU A 413 -3.36 -21.15 0.87
C GLU A 413 -3.39 -19.90 -0.03
N LYS A 414 -4.55 -19.47 -0.57
CA LYS A 414 -4.55 -18.37 -1.57
C LYS A 414 -4.43 -16.97 -0.97
N GLY A 415 -4.91 -16.77 0.26
CA GLY A 415 -4.95 -15.46 0.90
C GLY A 415 -3.59 -14.97 1.44
N SER A 416 -2.69 -15.87 1.86
CA SER A 416 -1.46 -15.57 2.63
C SER A 416 -0.35 -14.80 1.87
N ILE A 417 -0.47 -14.56 0.57
CA ILE A 417 0.72 -14.37 -0.28
C ILE A 417 0.91 -12.96 -0.82
N LEU A 418 -0.18 -12.22 -1.03
CA LEU A 418 -0.11 -10.77 -1.27
C LEU A 418 0.54 -10.03 -0.07
N GLN A 419 0.48 -10.63 1.10
CA GLN A 419 1.02 -10.06 2.34
C GLN A 419 2.48 -10.47 2.58
N GLN A 420 2.92 -11.63 2.07
CA GLN A 420 4.34 -11.98 1.96
C GLN A 420 5.05 -11.10 0.93
N LEU A 421 4.36 -10.66 -0.14
CA LEU A 421 4.86 -9.64 -1.06
C LEU A 421 5.10 -8.28 -0.36
N ASN A 422 4.22 -7.85 0.55
CA ASN A 422 4.44 -6.63 1.34
C ASN A 422 5.67 -6.74 2.27
N ALA A 423 5.91 -7.91 2.89
CA ALA A 423 7.13 -8.15 3.66
C ALA A 423 8.39 -8.13 2.76
N LEU A 424 8.26 -8.64 1.53
CA LEU A 424 9.28 -8.56 0.49
C LEU A 424 9.65 -7.12 0.14
N GLN A 425 8.67 -6.21 0.07
CA GLN A 425 8.91 -4.80 -0.27
C GLN A 425 9.92 -4.15 0.68
N CYS A 426 9.83 -4.45 1.97
CA CYS A 426 10.78 -3.95 2.97
C CYS A 426 12.18 -4.56 2.81
N THR A 427 12.30 -5.87 2.57
CA THR A 427 13.59 -6.57 2.46
C THR A 427 14.31 -6.31 1.13
N VAL A 428 13.57 -6.24 0.02
CA VAL A 428 14.10 -5.88 -1.31
C VAL A 428 14.77 -4.51 -1.25
N GLY A 429 14.09 -3.53 -0.68
CA GLY A 429 14.66 -2.20 -0.51
C GLY A 429 15.92 -2.18 0.37
N GLN A 430 16.00 -3.02 1.40
CA GLN A 430 17.19 -3.12 2.26
C GLN A 430 18.39 -3.78 1.55
N VAL A 431 18.17 -4.85 0.79
CA VAL A 431 19.23 -5.53 0.02
C VAL A 431 19.75 -4.64 -1.11
N MET A 432 18.86 -3.97 -1.84
CA MET A 432 19.21 -3.01 -2.88
C MET A 432 20.09 -1.86 -2.36
N GLN A 433 19.86 -1.42 -1.12
CA GLN A 433 20.70 -0.42 -0.46
C GLN A 433 22.04 -0.96 0.06
N SER A 434 22.09 -2.23 0.44
CA SER A 434 23.36 -2.87 0.79
C SER A 434 24.29 -2.96 -0.42
N GLN A 435 23.73 -3.26 -1.59
CA GLN A 435 24.44 -3.19 -2.87
C GLN A 435 24.84 -1.76 -3.24
N GLN A 436 23.96 -0.77 -3.03
CA GLN A 436 24.32 0.63 -3.29
C GLN A 436 25.50 1.09 -2.42
N ARG A 437 25.48 0.75 -1.11
CA ARG A 437 26.60 1.05 -0.20
C ARG A 437 27.90 0.35 -0.60
N PHE A 438 27.81 -0.86 -1.14
CA PHE A 438 28.96 -1.57 -1.71
C PHE A 438 29.51 -0.89 -2.96
N GLN A 439 28.65 -0.44 -3.88
CA GLN A 439 29.04 0.29 -5.09
C GLN A 439 29.62 1.68 -4.78
N ASP A 440 29.05 2.41 -3.83
CA ASP A 440 29.54 3.72 -3.37
C ASP A 440 30.88 3.59 -2.61
N GLY A 441 31.10 2.48 -1.90
CA GLY A 441 32.39 2.16 -1.28
C GLY A 441 33.50 1.88 -2.28
N LEU A 442 33.18 1.25 -3.42
CA LEU A 442 34.14 0.97 -4.50
C LEU A 442 34.53 2.21 -5.32
N THR A 443 33.70 3.25 -5.32
CA THR A 443 33.96 4.51 -6.06
C THR A 443 34.69 5.57 -5.23
N THR A 444 34.87 5.33 -3.93
CA THR A 444 35.61 6.24 -3.03
C THR A 444 37.07 5.84 -2.80
N GLU A 445 37.50 4.68 -3.34
CA GLU A 445 38.90 4.22 -3.32
C GLU A 445 39.65 4.36 -4.66
N SER A 446 39.12 5.14 -5.62
CA SER A 446 39.78 5.40 -6.91
C SER A 446 40.25 6.84 -7.07
#